data_AF-A0A9D0TEW1-F1
#
_entry.id   AF-A0A9D0TEW1-F1
#
_cell.length_a   1.000
_cell.length_b   1.000
_cell.length_c   1.000
_cell.angle_alpha   90.00
_cell.angle_beta   90.00
_cell.angle_gamma   90.00
#
_symmetry.space_group_name_H-M   'P 1'
#
loop_
_entity.id
_entity.type
_entity.pdbx_description
1 polymer ?
#
loop_
_entity_poly.entity_id
_entity_poly.type
_entity_poly.pdbx_seq_one_letter_code
_entity_poly.pdbx_strand_id
1 'polypeptide(L)'
;DIVFPAATWGEEDFMRGNGERRMRLYSKFYDAPGDAKPDWWIIAQMAKRMGYDGYDWKNSSDVAEEMSRFSRKSRKAYHMIKVAAHREGTTLHEKLRSLGTDGIQGPTFYNYETGELHGTKRLHDTTLTKADMDKKWGTDGPQGANFHSKKYTHFNSQTGKVNIQKHPWSLISDYWYWLQPKDGELWHTNGRINEIWQSGFDDTERRAYIAQRWPADTQFMEIHPDDAAARGIESGDLVMMYNERVPTFKDTILGVYKNHLQFDTLMKEGHIELGKGAVTAVALVTPAIKKGVLFTNFLNMWQPTNSLQGAVVDIITGNYNYKLGIAKVKKLGESKYKSTFNSLSFVPRNLTA
;
A
#
# COMPACT_ATOMS: atom_id res chain seq x y z
N ASP A 1 2.69 -6.57 23.95
CA ASP A 1 2.84 -6.21 25.38
C ASP A 1 2.44 -4.78 25.73
N ILE A 2 2.74 -3.77 24.93
CA ILE A 2 2.36 -2.37 25.21
C ILE A 2 1.66 -1.78 23.98
N VAL A 3 0.61 -0.99 24.19
CA VAL A 3 -0.12 -0.28 23.13
C VAL A 3 -0.16 1.21 23.46
N PHE A 4 0.24 2.05 22.51
CA PHE A 4 0.16 3.51 22.62
C PHE A 4 -0.97 4.04 21.71
N PRO A 5 -1.95 4.80 22.24
CA PRO A 5 -3.03 5.34 21.43
C PRO A 5 -2.53 6.52 20.57
N ALA A 6 -2.61 6.36 19.24
CA ALA A 6 -2.20 7.38 18.28
C ALA A 6 -3.37 8.24 17.82
N ALA A 7 -3.14 9.54 17.66
CA ALA A 7 -4.08 10.46 16.99
C ALA A 7 -4.05 10.22 15.48
N THR A 8 -5.20 10.28 14.81
CA THR A 8 -5.36 9.95 13.39
C THR A 8 -5.88 11.14 12.57
N TRP A 9 -6.16 10.91 11.28
CA TRP A 9 -6.69 11.91 10.36
C TRP A 9 -7.81 12.75 10.97
N GLY A 10 -7.66 14.07 10.91
CA GLY A 10 -8.60 15.04 11.49
C GLY A 10 -8.27 15.46 12.92
N GLU A 11 -7.48 14.67 13.65
CA GLU A 11 -7.12 14.91 15.06
C GLU A 11 -5.76 15.62 15.22
N GLU A 12 -4.97 15.66 14.15
CA GLU A 12 -3.78 16.50 14.01
C GLU A 12 -3.64 17.04 12.57
N ASP A 13 -2.76 18.03 12.39
CA ASP A 13 -2.37 18.54 11.08
C ASP A 13 -1.46 17.53 10.36
N PHE A 14 -1.88 17.01 9.20
CA PHE A 14 -1.13 16.01 8.41
C PHE A 14 -0.68 16.54 7.05
N MET A 15 0.62 16.52 6.78
CA MET A 15 1.15 16.75 5.43
C MET A 15 1.21 15.44 4.62
N ARG A 16 0.54 15.36 3.46
CA ARG A 16 0.54 14.16 2.60
C ARG A 16 0.78 14.45 1.12
N GLY A 17 1.43 13.49 0.45
CA GLY A 17 1.67 13.49 -0.99
C GLY A 17 1.01 12.30 -1.72
N ASN A 18 0.16 12.54 -2.73
CA ASN A 18 -0.51 11.47 -3.50
C ASN A 18 0.38 10.85 -4.62
N GLY A 19 -0.24 10.01 -5.47
CA GLY A 19 0.41 9.32 -6.58
C GLY A 19 1.05 10.25 -7.63
N GLU A 20 0.45 11.40 -7.87
CA GLU A 20 0.98 12.45 -8.75
C GLU A 20 1.93 13.44 -8.04
N ARG A 21 2.37 13.11 -6.82
CA ARG A 21 3.35 13.87 -6.02
C ARG A 21 2.81 15.21 -5.50
N ARG A 22 1.49 15.40 -5.43
CA ARG A 22 0.84 16.61 -4.91
C ARG A 22 0.84 16.64 -3.39
N MET A 23 1.62 17.57 -2.84
CA MET A 23 1.75 17.85 -1.41
C MET A 23 0.61 18.77 -0.97
N ARG A 24 -0.10 18.37 0.09
CA ARG A 24 -1.21 19.11 0.71
C ARG A 24 -1.15 18.98 2.23
N LEU A 25 -1.79 19.92 2.92
CA LEU A 25 -2.07 19.82 4.34
C LEU A 25 -3.51 19.35 4.55
N TYR A 26 -3.69 18.37 5.42
CA TYR A 26 -5.00 17.97 5.94
C TYR A 26 -5.08 18.59 7.33
N SER A 27 -5.86 19.66 7.46
CA SER A 27 -5.93 20.42 8.71
C SER A 27 -6.64 19.63 9.81
N LYS A 28 -6.19 19.80 11.05
CA LYS A 28 -6.93 19.35 12.23
C LYS A 28 -8.30 20.01 12.27
N PHE A 29 -9.34 19.24 12.60
CA PHE A 29 -10.71 19.73 12.81
C PHE A 29 -11.44 19.06 13.98
N TYR A 30 -10.82 18.07 14.63
CA TYR A 30 -11.35 17.40 15.82
C TYR A 30 -10.25 17.18 16.85
N ASP A 31 -10.60 16.98 18.11
CA ASP A 31 -9.63 16.59 19.15
C ASP A 31 -9.46 15.07 19.18
N ALA A 32 -8.24 14.61 19.46
CA ALA A 32 -7.96 13.19 19.58
C ALA A 32 -8.72 12.59 20.77
N PRO A 33 -9.21 11.33 20.67
CA PRO A 33 -9.98 10.71 21.74
C PRO A 33 -9.11 10.39 22.96
N GLY A 34 -9.61 10.76 24.15
CA GLY A 34 -8.93 10.50 25.42
C GLY A 34 -7.52 11.09 25.45
N ASP A 35 -6.54 10.26 25.80
CA ASP A 35 -5.13 10.67 25.88
C ASP A 35 -4.32 10.38 24.61
N ALA A 36 -4.99 10.06 23.49
CA ALA A 36 -4.31 9.82 22.22
C ALA A 36 -3.42 11.02 21.81
N LYS A 37 -2.24 10.71 21.26
CA LYS A 37 -1.26 11.71 20.81
C LYS A 37 -0.77 11.38 19.41
N PRO A 38 -0.35 12.37 18.61
CA PRO A 38 0.29 12.12 17.32
C PRO A 38 1.44 11.11 17.39
N ASP A 39 1.62 10.31 16.34
CA ASP A 39 2.71 9.32 16.25
C ASP A 39 4.09 9.98 16.48
N TRP A 40 4.32 11.16 15.89
CA TRP A 40 5.59 11.88 16.05
C TRP A 40 5.85 12.26 17.51
N TRP A 41 4.80 12.57 18.27
CA TRP A 41 4.92 12.92 19.68
C TRP A 41 5.26 11.67 20.51
N ILE A 42 4.59 10.54 20.24
CA ILE A 42 4.85 9.28 20.94
C ILE A 42 6.31 8.86 20.75
N ILE A 43 6.81 8.91 19.51
CA ILE A 43 8.20 8.61 19.19
C ILE A 43 9.16 9.62 19.84
N ALA A 44 8.85 10.91 19.82
CA ALA A 44 9.64 11.94 20.50
C ALA A 44 9.76 11.68 22.02
N GLN A 45 8.67 11.30 22.68
CA GLN A 45 8.66 10.99 24.11
C GLN A 45 9.48 9.75 24.46
N MET A 46 9.45 8.74 23.60
CA MET A 46 10.27 7.54 23.74
C MET A 46 11.76 7.88 23.57
N ALA A 47 12.12 8.63 22.53
CA ALA A 47 13.49 9.03 22.27
C ALA A 47 14.09 9.85 23.43
N LYS A 48 13.34 10.82 23.98
CA LYS A 48 13.78 11.59 25.16
C LYS A 48 14.02 10.71 26.38
N ARG A 49 13.16 9.72 26.64
CA ARG A 49 13.33 8.77 27.75
C ARG A 49 14.52 7.83 27.56
N MET A 50 14.92 7.60 26.31
CA MET A 50 16.15 6.89 25.97
C MET A 50 17.40 7.79 26.02
N GLY A 51 17.27 9.07 26.37
CA GLY A 51 18.38 10.01 26.51
C GLY A 51 18.81 10.71 25.21
N TYR A 52 17.97 10.72 24.18
CA TYR A 52 18.25 11.45 22.93
C TYR A 52 17.72 12.89 22.96
N ASP A 53 18.55 13.83 22.50
CA ASP A 53 18.18 15.21 22.24
C ASP A 53 17.57 15.42 20.85
N GLY A 54 17.03 16.62 20.59
CA GLY A 54 16.55 17.01 19.25
C GLY A 54 15.09 16.66 18.95
N TYR A 55 14.33 16.24 19.96
CA TYR A 55 12.92 15.84 19.86
C TYR A 55 11.96 16.87 20.48
N ASP A 56 12.36 18.15 20.54
CA ASP A 56 11.62 19.25 21.16
C ASP A 56 10.60 19.94 20.22
N TRP A 57 10.10 19.19 19.24
CA TRP A 57 9.05 19.67 18.34
C TRP A 57 7.76 20.00 19.10
N LYS A 58 7.18 21.17 18.79
CA LYS A 58 5.96 21.66 19.43
C LYS A 58 4.71 21.23 18.69
N ASN A 59 4.82 21.00 17.38
CA ASN A 59 3.74 20.60 16.51
C ASN A 59 4.28 19.84 15.27
N SER A 60 3.37 19.31 14.45
CA SER A 60 3.74 18.57 13.24
C SER A 60 4.40 19.43 12.14
N SER A 61 4.22 20.76 12.16
CA SER A 61 4.93 21.67 11.25
C SER A 61 6.42 21.71 11.56
N ASP A 62 6.82 21.73 12.84
CA ASP A 62 8.23 21.68 13.23
C ASP A 62 8.90 20.39 12.71
N VAL A 63 8.22 19.25 12.86
CA VAL A 63 8.67 17.94 12.34
C VAL A 63 8.84 17.99 10.83
N ALA A 64 7.82 18.47 10.11
CA ALA A 64 7.84 18.57 8.65
C ALA A 64 8.94 19.53 8.15
N GLU A 65 9.14 20.65 8.84
CA GLU A 65 10.15 21.64 8.49
C GLU A 65 11.57 21.14 8.72
N GLU A 66 11.81 20.40 9.79
CA GLU A 66 13.09 19.76 10.04
C GLU A 66 13.39 18.72 8.96
N MET A 67 12.40 17.87 8.64
CA MET A 67 12.51 16.82 7.63
C MET A 67 12.68 17.37 6.20
N SER A 68 12.16 18.58 5.94
CA SER A 68 12.08 19.17 4.60
C SER A 68 13.42 19.17 3.85
N ARG A 69 14.54 19.42 4.53
CA ARG A 69 15.88 19.46 3.89
C ARG A 69 16.29 18.11 3.30
N PHE A 70 15.91 17.02 3.93
CA PHE A 70 16.20 15.66 3.46
C PHE A 70 15.34 15.27 2.26
N SER A 71 14.25 16.00 2.01
CA SER A 71 13.39 15.78 0.85
C SER A 71 14.01 16.23 -0.48
N ARG A 72 15.04 17.09 -0.48
CA ARG A 72 15.54 17.81 -1.67
C ARG A 72 15.87 16.93 -2.89
N LYS A 73 16.27 15.66 -2.68
CA LYS A 73 16.58 14.71 -3.77
C LYS A 73 15.40 13.80 -4.19
N SER A 74 14.28 13.90 -3.47
CA SER A 74 13.08 13.10 -3.68
C SER A 74 12.25 13.60 -4.86
N ARG A 75 11.49 12.69 -5.50
CA ARG A 75 10.45 13.08 -6.47
C ARG A 75 9.32 13.90 -5.81
N LYS A 76 9.17 13.83 -4.49
CA LYS A 76 8.20 14.62 -3.72
C LYS A 76 8.88 15.75 -2.93
N ALA A 77 10.04 16.23 -3.37
CA ALA A 77 10.78 17.26 -2.64
C ALA A 77 9.87 18.48 -2.39
N TYR A 78 9.81 18.90 -1.12
CA TYR A 78 8.91 19.96 -0.67
C TYR A 78 9.66 21.06 0.10
N HIS A 79 10.99 20.98 0.19
CA HIS A 79 11.82 21.94 0.91
C HIS A 79 11.54 23.39 0.49
N MET A 80 11.29 23.63 -0.79
CA MET A 80 11.05 25.00 -1.27
C MET A 80 9.69 25.56 -0.84
N ILE A 81 8.76 24.71 -0.38
CA ILE A 81 7.54 25.17 0.28
C ILE A 81 7.89 25.83 1.62
N LYS A 82 8.80 25.23 2.41
CA LYS A 82 9.33 25.82 3.64
C LYS A 82 9.98 27.18 3.36
N VAL A 83 10.85 27.23 2.35
CA VAL A 83 11.58 28.45 2.01
C VAL A 83 10.61 29.57 1.62
N ALA A 84 9.61 29.27 0.79
CA ALA A 84 8.57 30.24 0.44
C ALA A 84 7.79 30.70 1.67
N ALA A 85 7.36 29.76 2.53
CA ALA A 85 6.63 30.06 3.76
C ALA A 85 7.40 31.03 4.68
N HIS A 86 8.68 30.73 4.94
CA HIS A 86 9.51 31.53 5.84
C HIS A 86 9.79 32.93 5.29
N ARG A 87 9.90 33.09 3.97
CA ARG A 87 10.03 34.42 3.33
C ARG A 87 8.75 35.24 3.43
N GLU A 88 7.61 34.58 3.54
CA GLU A 88 6.30 35.20 3.78
C GLU A 88 6.01 35.39 5.28
N GLY A 89 6.93 35.02 6.18
CA GLY A 89 6.73 35.11 7.62
C GLY A 89 5.74 34.07 8.18
N THR A 90 5.53 32.96 7.46
CA THR A 90 4.60 31.87 7.83
C THR A 90 5.33 30.53 7.99
N THR A 91 4.65 29.57 8.61
CA THR A 91 5.11 28.18 8.72
C THR A 91 4.83 27.38 7.44
N LEU A 92 5.55 26.26 7.27
CA LEU A 92 5.30 25.33 6.15
C LEU A 92 3.82 24.89 6.08
N HIS A 93 3.20 24.57 7.22
CA HIS A 93 1.80 24.17 7.26
C HIS A 93 0.85 25.30 6.84
N GLU A 94 1.05 26.52 7.32
CA GLU A 94 0.24 27.67 6.90
C GLU A 94 0.34 27.92 5.39
N LYS A 95 1.55 27.81 4.82
CA LYS A 95 1.72 27.90 3.36
C LYS A 95 0.99 26.81 2.61
N LEU A 96 1.05 25.56 3.07
CA LEU A 96 0.28 24.48 2.45
C LEU A 96 -1.23 24.68 2.58
N ARG A 97 -1.68 25.23 3.71
CA ARG A 97 -3.09 25.56 3.96
C ARG A 97 -3.58 26.61 2.98
N SER A 98 -2.76 27.64 2.69
CA SER A 98 -3.11 28.70 1.74
C SER A 98 -3.23 28.19 0.29
N LEU A 99 -2.63 27.05 -0.03
CA LEU A 99 -2.76 26.39 -1.35
C LEU A 99 -4.02 25.52 -1.48
N GLY A 100 -4.80 25.39 -0.41
CA GLY A 100 -6.05 24.62 -0.39
C GLY A 100 -5.87 23.14 -0.75
N THR A 101 -6.94 22.54 -1.26
CA THR A 101 -6.97 21.13 -1.68
C THR A 101 -6.20 20.88 -2.98
N ASP A 102 -5.92 21.93 -3.75
CA ASP A 102 -5.07 21.86 -4.94
C ASP A 102 -3.60 21.64 -4.56
N GLY A 103 -3.13 22.23 -3.45
CA GLY A 103 -1.75 22.06 -2.99
C GLY A 103 -0.71 22.32 -4.09
N ILE A 104 0.40 21.56 -4.09
CA ILE A 104 1.46 21.73 -5.09
C ILE A 104 2.19 20.42 -5.41
N GLN A 105 2.49 20.17 -6.69
CA GLN A 105 3.20 18.96 -7.12
C GLN A 105 4.71 19.09 -6.92
N GLY A 106 5.29 18.13 -6.20
CA GLY A 106 6.73 18.01 -6.04
C GLY A 106 7.44 17.45 -7.31
N PRO A 107 8.75 17.71 -7.46
CA PRO A 107 9.58 18.60 -6.64
C PRO A 107 9.21 20.08 -6.75
N THR A 108 9.31 20.84 -5.66
CA THR A 108 9.03 22.27 -5.63
C THR A 108 10.28 23.14 -5.73
N PHE A 109 10.13 24.35 -6.26
CA PHE A 109 11.17 25.32 -6.52
C PHE A 109 10.71 26.72 -6.15
N TYR A 110 11.63 27.58 -5.74
CA TYR A 110 11.34 28.97 -5.47
C TYR A 110 12.14 29.84 -6.42
N ASN A 111 11.47 30.70 -7.19
CA ASN A 111 12.11 31.71 -7.99
C ASN A 111 12.45 32.89 -7.08
N TYR A 112 13.75 33.15 -6.86
CA TYR A 112 14.20 34.20 -5.94
C TYR A 112 14.12 35.61 -6.55
N GLU A 113 14.00 35.72 -7.88
CA GLU A 113 13.82 36.99 -8.59
C GLU A 113 12.36 37.45 -8.50
N THR A 114 11.41 36.53 -8.74
CA THR A 114 9.97 36.84 -8.76
C THR A 114 9.27 36.63 -7.42
N GLY A 115 9.88 35.85 -6.52
CA GLY A 115 9.28 35.43 -5.25
C GLY A 115 8.24 34.31 -5.39
N GLU A 116 8.14 33.67 -6.56
CA GLU A 116 7.12 32.66 -6.83
C GLU A 116 7.54 31.23 -6.45
N LEU A 117 6.59 30.47 -5.87
CA LEU A 117 6.74 29.04 -5.60
C LEU A 117 6.18 28.21 -6.76
N HIS A 118 7.02 27.36 -7.36
CA HIS A 118 6.68 26.53 -8.50
C HIS A 118 6.70 25.03 -8.17
N GLY A 119 5.74 24.29 -8.72
CA GLY A 119 5.69 22.84 -8.69
C GLY A 119 6.28 22.19 -9.95
N THR A 120 6.17 20.86 -10.02
CA THR A 120 6.60 20.06 -11.17
C THR A 120 5.50 19.11 -11.63
N LYS A 121 4.84 19.46 -12.75
CA LYS A 121 3.73 18.68 -13.32
C LYS A 121 4.19 17.29 -13.81
N ARG A 122 5.30 17.25 -14.56
CA ARG A 122 5.89 16.01 -15.11
C ARG A 122 7.38 15.92 -14.81
N LEU A 123 7.87 14.69 -14.66
CA LEU A 123 9.30 14.37 -14.62
C LEU A 123 9.70 13.79 -15.98
N HIS A 124 11.00 13.80 -16.27
CA HIS A 124 11.57 13.27 -17.52
C HIS A 124 11.04 14.00 -18.76
N ASP A 125 10.74 15.29 -18.63
CA ASP A 125 10.20 16.11 -19.71
C ASP A 125 11.35 16.68 -20.55
N THR A 126 11.68 16.00 -21.64
CA THR A 126 12.71 16.40 -22.59
C THR A 126 12.33 17.62 -23.43
N THR A 127 11.10 18.13 -23.30
CA THR A 127 10.58 19.26 -24.09
C THR A 127 10.70 20.60 -23.36
N LEU A 128 11.15 20.62 -22.11
CA LEU A 128 11.35 21.85 -21.34
C LEU A 128 12.38 22.77 -22.02
N THR A 129 11.93 23.97 -22.38
CA THR A 129 12.78 25.00 -22.99
C THR A 129 13.56 25.77 -21.92
N LYS A 130 14.60 26.51 -22.33
CA LYS A 130 15.30 27.44 -21.43
C LYS A 130 14.34 28.47 -20.81
N ALA A 131 13.37 28.98 -21.58
CA ALA A 131 12.36 29.90 -21.09
C ALA A 131 11.48 29.28 -19.98
N ASP A 132 11.09 28.02 -20.12
CA ASP A 132 10.32 27.31 -19.07
C ASP A 132 11.14 27.18 -17.77
N MET A 133 12.44 26.95 -17.91
CA MET A 133 13.37 26.82 -16.78
C MET A 133 13.64 28.16 -16.11
N ASP A 134 13.80 29.23 -16.89
CA ASP A 134 14.05 30.59 -16.37
C ASP A 134 12.84 31.11 -15.60
N LYS A 135 11.62 30.85 -16.09
CA LYS A 135 10.40 31.14 -15.32
C LYS A 135 10.42 30.46 -13.95
N LYS A 136 10.97 29.24 -13.87
CA LYS A 136 10.96 28.42 -12.67
C LYS A 136 12.09 28.75 -11.68
N TRP A 137 13.26 29.13 -12.18
CA TRP A 137 14.48 29.26 -11.38
C TRP A 137 15.08 30.66 -11.35
N GLY A 138 14.68 31.55 -12.26
CA GLY A 138 15.41 32.77 -12.58
C GLY A 138 16.34 32.57 -13.78
N THR A 139 16.76 33.66 -14.41
CA THR A 139 17.59 33.62 -15.63
C THR A 139 18.99 33.03 -15.37
N ASP A 140 19.47 33.19 -14.14
CA ASP A 140 20.75 32.65 -13.66
C ASP A 140 20.67 31.16 -13.27
N GLY A 141 19.50 30.53 -13.45
CA GLY A 141 19.27 29.13 -13.12
C GLY A 141 19.02 28.90 -11.62
N PRO A 142 19.11 27.65 -11.13
CA PRO A 142 18.70 27.30 -9.77
C PRO A 142 19.61 27.94 -8.71
N GLN A 143 19.07 28.90 -7.96
CA GLN A 143 19.77 29.56 -6.86
C GLN A 143 19.36 29.02 -5.47
N GLY A 144 20.17 29.34 -4.45
CA GLY A 144 19.89 29.06 -3.04
C GLY A 144 19.64 27.57 -2.76
N ALA A 145 18.54 27.27 -2.05
CA ALA A 145 18.19 25.90 -1.69
C ALA A 145 17.51 25.08 -2.82
N ASN A 146 17.29 25.66 -4.02
CA ASN A 146 16.74 24.91 -5.15
C ASN A 146 17.64 23.72 -5.48
N PHE A 147 17.05 22.53 -5.63
CA PHE A 147 17.79 21.33 -6.03
C PHE A 147 17.42 20.93 -7.46
N HIS A 148 18.32 21.19 -8.39
CA HIS A 148 18.19 20.72 -9.77
C HIS A 148 18.74 19.30 -9.92
N SER A 149 18.01 18.46 -10.65
CA SER A 149 18.26 17.04 -10.84
C SER A 149 17.96 16.68 -12.28
N LYS A 150 18.79 15.84 -12.90
CA LYS A 150 18.51 15.36 -14.26
C LYS A 150 17.13 14.71 -14.41
N LYS A 151 16.50 14.22 -13.33
CA LYS A 151 15.16 13.62 -13.33
C LYS A 151 14.07 14.55 -13.91
N TYR A 152 14.30 15.85 -14.00
CA TYR A 152 13.35 16.79 -14.60
C TYR A 152 13.27 16.65 -16.12
N THR A 153 14.40 16.43 -16.78
CA THR A 153 14.52 16.41 -18.24
C THR A 153 14.95 15.05 -18.80
N HIS A 154 15.50 14.17 -17.97
CA HIS A 154 16.12 12.90 -18.34
C HIS A 154 15.75 11.79 -17.36
N PHE A 155 15.89 10.53 -17.77
CA PHE A 155 15.68 9.38 -16.90
C PHE A 155 16.72 9.30 -15.78
N ASN A 156 16.35 8.65 -14.67
CA ASN A 156 17.26 8.45 -13.54
C ASN A 156 18.25 7.29 -13.75
N SER A 157 18.94 7.28 -14.90
CA SER A 157 20.01 6.33 -15.23
C SER A 157 21.35 7.08 -15.28
N GLN A 158 22.48 6.37 -15.27
CA GLN A 158 23.80 7.00 -15.41
C GLN A 158 23.88 7.89 -16.65
N THR A 159 23.35 7.42 -17.78
CA THR A 159 23.37 8.10 -19.09
C THR A 159 22.24 9.11 -19.31
N GLY A 160 21.24 9.16 -18.43
CA GLY A 160 20.02 9.96 -18.63
C GLY A 160 19.02 9.35 -19.61
N LYS A 161 19.34 8.20 -20.23
CA LYS A 161 18.47 7.46 -21.16
C LYS A 161 17.66 6.38 -20.44
N VAL A 162 16.59 5.91 -21.07
CA VAL A 162 15.85 4.74 -20.56
C VAL A 162 16.72 3.49 -20.67
N ASN A 163 16.71 2.65 -19.63
CA ASN A 163 17.34 1.34 -19.67
C ASN A 163 16.27 0.32 -20.05
N ILE A 164 16.38 -0.28 -21.24
CA ILE A 164 15.54 -1.41 -21.63
C ILE A 164 16.05 -2.65 -20.91
N GLN A 165 15.22 -3.25 -20.07
CA GLN A 165 15.56 -4.47 -19.33
C GLN A 165 14.87 -5.68 -19.98
N LYS A 166 15.65 -6.72 -20.27
CA LYS A 166 15.11 -8.03 -20.67
C LYS A 166 14.81 -8.83 -19.41
N HIS A 167 13.62 -9.41 -19.34
CA HIS A 167 13.20 -10.27 -18.24
C HIS A 167 12.79 -11.65 -18.80
N PRO A 168 13.76 -12.57 -19.02
CA PRO A 168 13.47 -13.94 -19.40
C PRO A 168 12.52 -14.60 -18.39
N TRP A 169 11.51 -15.32 -18.90
CA TRP A 169 10.54 -16.05 -18.06
C TRP A 169 11.21 -17.05 -17.12
N SER A 170 12.32 -17.65 -17.54
CA SER A 170 13.10 -18.61 -16.75
C SER A 170 13.69 -18.04 -15.45
N LEU A 171 13.68 -16.71 -15.24
CA LEU A 171 14.22 -16.11 -14.01
C LEU A 171 13.24 -16.17 -12.82
N ILE A 172 11.93 -16.29 -13.08
CA ILE A 172 10.87 -16.11 -12.08
C ILE A 172 9.79 -17.19 -12.13
N SER A 173 9.90 -18.15 -13.05
CA SER A 173 8.80 -19.07 -13.38
C SER A 173 8.78 -20.35 -12.55
N ASP A 174 9.87 -20.71 -11.92
CA ASP A 174 10.02 -21.93 -11.11
C ASP A 174 8.99 -22.00 -9.97
N TYR A 175 8.75 -20.90 -9.26
CA TYR A 175 7.69 -20.81 -8.24
C TYR A 175 6.32 -21.06 -8.84
N TRP A 176 6.04 -20.47 -10.01
CA TRP A 176 4.76 -20.65 -10.71
C TRP A 176 4.53 -22.11 -11.12
N TYR A 177 5.55 -22.76 -11.70
CA TYR A 177 5.48 -24.17 -12.10
C TYR A 177 5.31 -25.10 -10.89
N TRP A 178 6.02 -24.85 -9.79
CA TRP A 178 5.87 -25.60 -8.56
C TRP A 178 4.48 -25.44 -7.94
N LEU A 179 3.94 -24.21 -7.95
CA LEU A 179 2.69 -23.87 -7.28
C LEU A 179 1.44 -24.37 -8.03
N GLN A 180 1.53 -24.68 -9.32
CA GLN A 180 0.38 -25.09 -10.16
C GLN A 180 -0.63 -25.98 -9.41
N PRO A 181 -1.94 -25.67 -9.45
CA PRO A 181 -2.97 -26.45 -8.77
C PRO A 181 -2.96 -27.92 -9.16
N LYS A 182 -3.13 -28.80 -8.16
CA LYS A 182 -3.19 -30.27 -8.28
C LYS A 182 -4.41 -30.78 -7.52
N ASP A 183 -4.96 -31.93 -7.92
CA ASP A 183 -5.91 -32.71 -7.13
C ASP A 183 -7.05 -31.91 -6.47
N GLY A 184 -7.84 -31.22 -7.30
CA GLY A 184 -9.00 -30.44 -6.84
C GLY A 184 -8.68 -29.08 -6.22
N GLU A 185 -7.40 -28.70 -6.13
CA GLU A 185 -6.97 -27.33 -5.85
C GLU A 185 -7.43 -26.36 -6.95
N LEU A 186 -7.65 -25.12 -6.55
CA LEU A 186 -7.90 -23.98 -7.43
C LEU A 186 -6.83 -22.94 -7.17
N TRP A 187 -6.53 -22.10 -8.17
CA TRP A 187 -5.76 -20.89 -7.92
C TRP A 187 -6.51 -20.02 -6.91
N HIS A 188 -5.81 -19.47 -5.93
CA HIS A 188 -6.36 -18.55 -4.95
C HIS A 188 -5.61 -17.23 -5.04
N THR A 189 -6.30 -16.21 -5.52
CA THR A 189 -5.85 -14.83 -5.47
C THR A 189 -6.68 -14.05 -4.45
N ASN A 190 -6.12 -12.97 -3.93
CA ASN A 190 -6.81 -12.13 -2.96
C ASN A 190 -6.61 -10.66 -3.31
N GLY A 191 -7.48 -9.80 -2.82
CA GLY A 191 -7.44 -8.39 -3.21
C GLY A 191 -8.25 -7.50 -2.29
N ARG A 192 -8.54 -6.30 -2.80
CA ARG A 192 -9.32 -5.30 -2.09
C ARG A 192 -10.79 -5.44 -2.47
N ILE A 193 -11.62 -5.01 -1.54
CA ILE A 193 -13.03 -4.72 -1.76
C ILE A 193 -13.22 -3.22 -1.78
N ASN A 194 -13.98 -2.73 -2.75
CA ASN A 194 -14.21 -1.30 -2.95
C ASN A 194 -14.68 -0.59 -1.66
N GLU A 195 -15.58 -1.22 -0.91
CA GLU A 195 -16.16 -0.67 0.31
C GLU A 195 -15.29 -0.87 1.56
N ILE A 196 -14.25 -1.69 1.51
CA ILE A 196 -13.43 -2.04 2.68
C ILE A 196 -12.04 -1.42 2.55
N TRP A 197 -11.74 -0.43 3.38
CA TRP A 197 -10.41 0.12 3.49
C TRP A 197 -9.48 -0.82 4.25
N GLN A 198 -8.50 -1.39 3.53
CA GLN A 198 -7.39 -2.15 4.08
C GLN A 198 -7.87 -3.32 4.97
N SER A 199 -7.58 -3.33 6.26
CA SER A 199 -7.99 -4.40 7.19
C SER A 199 -9.41 -4.28 7.73
N GLY A 200 -10.14 -3.22 7.36
CA GLY A 200 -11.50 -2.97 7.83
C GLY A 200 -11.61 -2.41 9.25
N PHE A 201 -10.49 -2.04 9.90
CA PHE A 201 -10.46 -1.52 11.28
C PHE A 201 -11.38 -0.30 11.53
N ASP A 202 -11.70 0.47 10.49
CA ASP A 202 -12.72 1.53 10.56
C ASP A 202 -14.02 1.03 9.94
N ASP A 203 -13.96 0.62 8.68
CA ASP A 203 -15.14 0.35 7.86
C ASP A 203 -15.98 -0.83 8.37
N THR A 204 -15.38 -2.00 8.60
CA THR A 204 -16.15 -3.21 8.98
C THR A 204 -16.47 -3.28 10.47
N GLU A 205 -15.79 -2.51 11.31
CA GLU A 205 -15.99 -2.53 12.76
C GLU A 205 -16.83 -1.36 13.28
N ARG A 206 -16.74 -0.18 12.69
CA ARG A 206 -17.39 1.04 13.20
C ARG A 206 -18.52 1.57 12.33
N ARG A 207 -18.57 1.22 11.04
CA ARG A 207 -19.62 1.72 10.12
C ARG A 207 -20.70 0.66 9.91
N ALA A 208 -21.83 0.81 10.60
CA ALA A 208 -22.91 -0.16 10.62
C ALA A 208 -23.37 -0.62 9.22
N TYR A 209 -23.49 0.29 8.26
CA TYR A 209 -23.92 -0.04 6.89
C TYR A 209 -22.87 -0.86 6.12
N ILE A 210 -21.57 -0.66 6.38
CA ILE A 210 -20.52 -1.48 5.77
C ILE A 210 -20.46 -2.83 6.49
N ALA A 211 -20.50 -2.85 7.82
CA ALA A 211 -20.54 -4.08 8.61
C ALA A 211 -21.75 -4.97 8.26
N GLN A 212 -22.90 -4.37 7.95
CA GLN A 212 -24.08 -5.09 7.47
C GLN A 212 -23.85 -5.75 6.11
N ARG A 213 -23.14 -5.08 5.19
CA ARG A 213 -22.80 -5.62 3.87
C ARG A 213 -21.64 -6.61 3.92
N TRP A 214 -20.66 -6.35 4.77
CA TRP A 214 -19.37 -7.02 4.92
C TRP A 214 -19.06 -7.20 6.42
N PRO A 215 -19.66 -8.20 7.09
CA PRO A 215 -19.46 -8.41 8.52
C PRO A 215 -17.98 -8.68 8.83
N ALA A 216 -17.44 -8.00 9.85
CA ALA A 216 -16.01 -8.07 10.17
C ALA A 216 -15.54 -9.52 10.44
N ASP A 217 -16.35 -10.29 11.17
CA ASP A 217 -16.09 -11.69 11.53
C ASP A 217 -16.17 -12.67 10.36
N THR A 218 -16.56 -12.21 9.17
CA THR A 218 -16.93 -13.03 8.03
C THR A 218 -16.08 -12.70 6.81
N GLN A 219 -15.32 -13.69 6.34
CA GLN A 219 -14.69 -13.64 5.01
C GLN A 219 -15.68 -14.09 3.94
N PHE A 220 -15.45 -13.69 2.69
CA PHE A 220 -16.16 -14.21 1.52
C PHE A 220 -15.18 -14.85 0.53
N MET A 221 -15.72 -15.74 -0.30
CA MET A 221 -14.99 -16.41 -1.37
C MET A 221 -15.80 -16.31 -2.67
N GLU A 222 -15.30 -15.56 -3.64
CA GLU A 222 -15.83 -15.57 -4.98
C GLU A 222 -15.35 -16.82 -5.73
N ILE A 223 -16.29 -17.53 -6.35
CA ILE A 223 -16.05 -18.79 -7.09
C ILE A 223 -16.90 -18.83 -8.37
N HIS A 224 -16.33 -19.35 -9.45
CA HIS A 224 -17.03 -19.51 -10.72
C HIS A 224 -18.18 -20.53 -10.60
N PRO A 225 -19.34 -20.33 -11.28
CA PRO A 225 -20.48 -21.23 -11.22
C PRO A 225 -20.15 -22.71 -11.46
N ASP A 226 -19.36 -23.05 -12.48
CA ASP A 226 -18.93 -24.43 -12.75
C ASP A 226 -18.14 -25.06 -11.59
N ASP A 227 -17.22 -24.30 -10.99
CA ASP A 227 -16.37 -24.81 -9.90
C ASP A 227 -17.17 -24.99 -8.61
N ALA A 228 -18.17 -24.13 -8.41
CA ALA A 228 -19.12 -24.21 -7.32
C ALA A 228 -20.05 -25.41 -7.48
N ALA A 229 -20.63 -25.59 -8.68
CA ALA A 229 -21.52 -26.70 -9.01
C ALA A 229 -20.82 -28.06 -8.84
N ALA A 230 -19.57 -28.18 -9.31
CA ALA A 230 -18.75 -29.38 -9.12
C ALA A 230 -18.48 -29.73 -7.65
N ARG A 231 -18.71 -28.78 -6.73
CA ARG A 231 -18.49 -28.92 -5.28
C ARG A 231 -19.79 -28.83 -4.47
N GLY A 232 -20.94 -28.77 -5.13
CA GLY A 232 -22.26 -28.60 -4.46
C GLY A 232 -22.36 -27.32 -3.64
N ILE A 233 -21.66 -26.25 -4.06
CA ILE A 233 -21.62 -24.95 -3.42
C ILE A 233 -22.59 -23.99 -4.12
N GLU A 234 -23.38 -23.30 -3.31
CA GLU A 234 -24.25 -22.19 -3.71
C GLU A 234 -23.83 -20.90 -3.00
N SER A 235 -24.29 -19.75 -3.50
CA SER A 235 -24.10 -18.49 -2.79
C SER A 235 -24.73 -18.56 -1.40
N GLY A 236 -24.01 -18.05 -0.40
CA GLY A 236 -24.44 -18.08 1.00
C GLY A 236 -24.08 -19.36 1.75
N ASP A 237 -23.52 -20.39 1.10
CA ASP A 237 -22.94 -21.52 1.83
C ASP A 237 -21.70 -21.11 2.63
N LEU A 238 -21.52 -21.71 3.80
CA LEU A 238 -20.28 -21.63 4.56
C LEU A 238 -19.30 -22.66 3.99
N VAL A 239 -18.09 -22.20 3.67
CA VAL A 239 -17.02 -23.03 3.09
C VAL A 239 -15.73 -22.88 3.87
N MET A 240 -14.88 -23.90 3.81
CA MET A 240 -13.50 -23.86 4.25
C MET A 240 -12.58 -23.87 3.03
N MET A 241 -11.73 -22.85 2.93
CA MET A 241 -10.59 -22.83 2.02
C MET A 241 -9.35 -23.29 2.79
N TYR A 242 -8.58 -24.22 2.24
CA TYR A 242 -7.36 -24.70 2.88
C TYR A 242 -6.25 -25.01 1.89
N ASN A 243 -5.02 -24.82 2.32
CA ASN A 243 -3.79 -25.10 1.59
C ASN A 243 -2.86 -25.94 2.47
N GLU A 244 -2.37 -27.07 1.95
CA GLU A 244 -1.48 -27.97 2.69
C GLU A 244 0.01 -27.81 2.35
N ARG A 245 0.32 -26.90 1.42
CA ARG A 245 1.68 -26.68 0.90
C ARG A 245 2.00 -25.20 0.82
N VAL A 246 1.76 -24.46 1.92
CA VAL A 246 2.10 -23.04 2.04
C VAL A 246 3.62 -22.92 2.26
N PRO A 247 4.41 -22.40 1.30
CA PRO A 247 5.84 -22.31 1.48
C PRO A 247 6.21 -21.09 2.34
N THR A 248 7.11 -21.29 3.30
CA THR A 248 7.65 -20.24 4.17
C THR A 248 9.16 -20.39 4.31
N PHE A 249 9.88 -19.29 4.51
CA PHE A 249 11.30 -19.38 4.86
C PHE A 249 11.46 -19.93 6.28
N LYS A 250 12.36 -20.90 6.46
CA LYS A 250 12.67 -21.49 7.77
C LYS A 250 13.45 -20.51 8.67
N ASP A 251 14.53 -19.94 8.14
CA ASP A 251 15.46 -19.06 8.86
C ASP A 251 15.62 -17.70 8.17
N THR A 252 14.55 -17.19 7.56
CA THR A 252 14.56 -16.03 6.65
C THR A 252 15.54 -16.22 5.49
N ILE A 253 16.55 -15.36 5.35
CA ILE A 253 17.57 -15.42 4.27
C ILE A 253 18.97 -15.79 4.79
N LEU A 254 19.08 -16.22 6.05
CA LEU A 254 20.35 -16.66 6.63
C LEU A 254 20.85 -17.92 5.90
N GLY A 255 22.10 -17.89 5.42
CA GLY A 255 22.69 -19.02 4.70
C GLY A 255 22.22 -19.18 3.25
N VAL A 256 21.46 -18.23 2.70
CA VAL A 256 21.10 -18.21 1.27
C VAL A 256 22.26 -17.64 0.45
N TYR A 257 22.85 -18.47 -0.41
CA TYR A 257 23.95 -18.08 -1.30
C TYR A 257 23.46 -17.64 -2.68
N LYS A 258 24.32 -16.98 -3.45
CA LYS A 258 24.00 -16.42 -4.78
C LYS A 258 23.47 -17.46 -5.77
N ASN A 259 23.89 -18.71 -5.65
CA ASN A 259 23.43 -19.83 -6.49
C ASN A 259 22.13 -20.49 -5.97
N HIS A 260 21.60 -20.08 -4.81
CA HIS A 260 20.37 -20.63 -4.22
C HIS A 260 19.12 -19.82 -4.53
N LEU A 261 19.27 -18.79 -5.36
CA LEU A 261 18.33 -17.69 -5.52
C LEU A 261 17.00 -18.06 -6.23
N GLN A 262 16.93 -19.23 -6.86
CA GLN A 262 15.70 -19.77 -7.46
C GLN A 262 14.89 -20.53 -6.41
N PHE A 263 13.57 -20.42 -6.43
CA PHE A 263 12.64 -21.09 -5.53
C PHE A 263 12.88 -22.61 -5.47
N ASP A 264 13.10 -23.26 -6.61
CA ASP A 264 13.39 -24.70 -6.66
C ASP A 264 14.64 -25.09 -5.86
N THR A 265 15.65 -24.22 -5.91
CA THR A 265 16.93 -24.39 -5.24
C THR A 265 16.81 -24.05 -3.77
N LEU A 266 16.05 -23.00 -3.41
CA LEU A 266 15.70 -22.70 -2.02
C LEU A 266 15.01 -23.89 -1.34
N MET A 267 14.07 -24.53 -2.04
CA MET A 267 13.41 -25.76 -1.58
C MET A 267 14.42 -26.91 -1.42
N LYS A 268 15.22 -27.18 -2.45
CA LYS A 268 16.19 -28.29 -2.48
C LYS A 268 17.25 -28.18 -1.39
N GLU A 269 17.74 -26.97 -1.14
CA GLU A 269 18.78 -26.69 -0.15
C GLU A 269 18.21 -26.50 1.27
N GLY A 270 16.91 -26.71 1.46
CA GLY A 270 16.26 -26.74 2.78
C GLY A 270 15.98 -25.37 3.41
N HIS A 271 15.97 -24.29 2.62
CA HIS A 271 15.64 -22.93 3.11
C HIS A 271 14.14 -22.71 3.27
N ILE A 272 13.32 -23.54 2.62
CA ILE A 272 11.86 -23.44 2.64
C ILE A 272 11.27 -24.64 3.37
N GLU A 273 10.31 -24.37 4.25
CA GLU A 273 9.43 -25.36 4.86
C GLU A 273 8.00 -25.21 4.33
N LEU A 274 7.21 -26.28 4.42
CA LEU A 274 5.82 -26.29 4.00
C LEU A 274 4.89 -26.30 5.21
N GLY A 275 4.15 -25.21 5.37
CA GLY A 275 3.07 -25.09 6.34
C GLY A 275 1.70 -25.45 5.76
N LYS A 276 0.70 -25.41 6.63
CA LYS A 276 -0.72 -25.54 6.28
C LYS A 276 -1.48 -24.30 6.73
N GLY A 277 -2.50 -23.91 5.96
CA GLY A 277 -3.40 -22.81 6.28
C GLY A 277 -4.84 -23.20 5.99
N ALA A 278 -5.78 -22.69 6.79
CA ALA A 278 -7.20 -22.87 6.56
C ALA A 278 -7.96 -21.62 7.05
N VAL A 279 -8.98 -21.23 6.30
CA VAL A 279 -9.88 -20.12 6.63
C VAL A 279 -11.31 -20.50 6.23
N THR A 280 -12.28 -20.00 6.97
CA THR A 280 -13.70 -20.12 6.61
C THR A 280 -14.19 -18.87 5.91
N ALA A 281 -15.05 -19.03 4.91
CA ALA A 281 -15.64 -17.94 4.17
C ALA A 281 -17.08 -18.27 3.77
N VAL A 282 -17.86 -17.25 3.44
CA VAL A 282 -19.16 -17.40 2.79
C VAL A 282 -18.98 -17.37 1.28
N ALA A 283 -19.52 -18.36 0.59
CA ALA A 283 -19.40 -18.46 -0.86
C ALA A 283 -20.23 -17.39 -1.57
N LEU A 284 -19.63 -16.77 -2.57
CA LEU A 284 -20.25 -15.88 -3.54
C LEU A 284 -20.06 -16.50 -4.93
N VAL A 285 -21.09 -17.13 -5.46
CA VAL A 285 -21.04 -17.73 -6.79
C VAL A 285 -21.22 -16.63 -7.83
N THR A 286 -20.22 -16.43 -8.68
CA THR A 286 -20.22 -15.33 -9.66
C THR A 286 -19.42 -15.68 -10.91
N PRO A 287 -19.92 -15.37 -12.13
CA PRO A 287 -19.16 -15.55 -13.36
C PRO A 287 -18.06 -14.50 -13.55
N ALA A 288 -17.94 -13.51 -12.65
CA ALA A 288 -16.92 -12.46 -12.72
C ALA A 288 -15.50 -12.98 -12.44
N ILE A 289 -15.37 -14.13 -11.78
CA ILE A 289 -14.09 -14.80 -11.55
C ILE A 289 -13.91 -15.93 -12.56
N LYS A 290 -12.68 -16.12 -13.04
CA LYS A 290 -12.38 -17.16 -14.03
C LYS A 290 -12.52 -18.55 -13.40
N LYS A 291 -13.05 -19.52 -14.17
CA LYS A 291 -12.99 -20.95 -13.82
C LYS A 291 -11.55 -21.37 -13.45
N GLY A 292 -11.41 -22.14 -12.38
CA GLY A 292 -10.13 -22.54 -11.81
C GLY A 292 -9.54 -21.54 -10.81
N VAL A 293 -10.22 -20.42 -10.53
CA VAL A 293 -9.70 -19.31 -9.71
C VAL A 293 -10.69 -18.90 -8.63
N LEU A 294 -10.18 -18.67 -7.43
CA LEU A 294 -10.87 -18.11 -6.27
C LEU A 294 -10.40 -16.68 -6.02
N PHE A 295 -11.30 -15.82 -5.54
CA PHE A 295 -10.98 -14.48 -5.07
C PHE A 295 -11.53 -14.21 -3.67
N THR A 296 -10.73 -13.56 -2.82
CA THR A 296 -11.11 -13.21 -1.42
C THR A 296 -10.59 -11.82 -1.04
N ASN A 297 -11.14 -11.23 0.03
CA ASN A 297 -10.53 -10.05 0.64
C ASN A 297 -9.25 -10.45 1.39
N PHE A 298 -8.14 -9.78 1.10
CA PHE A 298 -6.82 -10.18 1.59
C PHE A 298 -6.57 -9.92 3.09
N LEU A 299 -7.23 -8.93 3.72
CA LEU A 299 -6.97 -8.50 5.11
C LEU A 299 -8.20 -8.58 6.01
N ASN A 300 -9.05 -9.61 5.87
CA ASN A 300 -10.00 -9.87 6.94
C ASN A 300 -9.21 -10.32 8.20
N MET A 301 -9.33 -9.58 9.31
CA MET A 301 -8.55 -9.82 10.52
C MET A 301 -8.97 -11.08 11.29
N TRP A 302 -10.18 -11.58 11.03
CA TRP A 302 -10.75 -12.77 11.68
C TRP A 302 -10.51 -14.05 10.88
N GLN A 303 -10.47 -13.94 9.55
CA GLN A 303 -10.29 -15.03 8.61
C GLN A 303 -9.27 -14.61 7.52
N PRO A 304 -7.97 -14.54 7.86
CA PRO A 304 -6.95 -13.93 7.02
C PRO A 304 -6.52 -14.86 5.89
N THR A 305 -7.00 -14.62 4.66
CA THR A 305 -6.68 -15.49 3.51
C THR A 305 -5.24 -15.41 3.04
N ASN A 306 -4.46 -14.42 3.52
CA ASN A 306 -3.01 -14.42 3.36
C ASN A 306 -2.33 -15.64 4.01
N SER A 307 -2.97 -16.29 4.99
CA SER A 307 -2.49 -17.56 5.55
C SER A 307 -2.46 -18.72 4.55
N LEU A 308 -3.13 -18.58 3.40
CA LEU A 308 -3.11 -19.55 2.31
C LEU A 308 -1.99 -19.28 1.29
N GLN A 309 -1.32 -18.13 1.38
CA GLN A 309 -0.33 -17.67 0.39
C GLN A 309 1.09 -17.94 0.88
N GLY A 310 2.01 -18.21 -0.05
CA GLY A 310 3.42 -18.39 0.29
C GLY A 310 4.04 -17.13 0.89
N ALA A 311 4.82 -17.31 1.97
CA ALA A 311 5.62 -16.28 2.61
C ALA A 311 7.10 -16.40 2.19
N VAL A 312 7.33 -16.64 0.90
CA VAL A 312 8.65 -16.61 0.27
C VAL A 312 8.71 -15.34 -0.60
N VAL A 313 9.65 -14.46 -0.30
CA VAL A 313 9.86 -13.24 -1.08
C VAL A 313 10.55 -13.56 -2.41
N ASP A 314 10.17 -12.82 -3.45
CA ASP A 314 11.01 -12.68 -4.63
C ASP A 314 12.34 -12.04 -4.22
N ILE A 315 13.41 -12.78 -4.43
CA ILE A 315 14.78 -12.42 -4.01
C ILE A 315 15.34 -11.15 -4.67
N ILE A 316 14.81 -10.75 -5.83
CA ILE A 316 15.25 -9.54 -6.54
C ILE A 316 14.62 -8.30 -5.91
N THR A 317 13.32 -8.37 -5.63
CA THR A 317 12.53 -7.22 -5.20
C THR A 317 12.25 -7.19 -3.70
N GLY A 318 12.47 -8.29 -2.99
CA GLY A 318 12.11 -8.48 -1.58
C GLY A 318 10.60 -8.53 -1.33
N ASN A 319 9.77 -8.66 -2.37
CA ASN A 319 8.31 -8.63 -2.25
C ASN A 319 7.72 -10.04 -2.23
N TYR A 320 6.66 -10.21 -1.45
CA TYR A 320 5.89 -11.45 -1.43
C TYR A 320 4.95 -11.59 -2.64
N ASN A 321 4.78 -12.83 -3.10
CA ASN A 321 3.89 -13.18 -4.20
C ASN A 321 2.44 -13.46 -3.72
N TYR A 322 1.84 -12.56 -2.95
CA TYR A 322 0.50 -12.75 -2.35
C TYR A 322 -0.64 -13.03 -3.34
N LYS A 323 -0.45 -12.75 -4.64
CA LYS A 323 -1.46 -12.99 -5.68
C LYS A 323 -1.36 -14.38 -6.31
N LEU A 324 -0.35 -15.15 -5.93
CA LEU A 324 -0.11 -16.52 -6.35
C LEU A 324 -0.21 -17.43 -5.12
N GLY A 325 -1.39 -17.98 -4.92
CA GLY A 325 -1.62 -19.06 -3.99
C GLY A 325 -2.60 -20.07 -4.56
N ILE A 326 -2.91 -21.07 -3.76
CA ILE A 326 -3.83 -22.15 -4.10
C ILE A 326 -4.70 -22.48 -2.90
N ALA A 327 -5.85 -23.06 -3.14
CA ALA A 327 -6.67 -23.64 -2.08
C ALA A 327 -7.53 -24.78 -2.62
N LYS A 328 -7.76 -25.77 -1.77
CA LYS A 328 -8.92 -26.66 -1.87
C LYS A 328 -10.10 -26.02 -1.15
N VAL A 329 -11.30 -26.37 -1.56
CA VAL A 329 -12.54 -25.83 -0.99
C VAL A 329 -13.45 -26.97 -0.54
N LYS A 330 -13.96 -26.87 0.69
CA LYS A 330 -14.93 -27.81 1.27
C LYS A 330 -16.16 -27.06 1.75
N LYS A 331 -17.36 -27.50 1.35
CA LYS A 331 -18.63 -27.01 1.92
C LYS A 331 -18.78 -27.50 3.37
N LEU A 332 -19.11 -26.60 4.27
CA LEU A 332 -19.37 -26.89 5.69
C LEU A 332 -20.86 -26.91 6.00
N GLY A 333 -21.69 -26.26 5.18
CA GLY A 333 -23.13 -26.16 5.36
C GLY A 333 -23.63 -24.81 4.86
N GLU A 334 -24.77 -24.37 5.37
CA GLU A 334 -25.32 -23.05 5.09
C GLU A 334 -24.74 -22.02 6.07
N SER A 335 -24.41 -20.82 5.61
CA SER A 335 -24.02 -19.74 6.52
C SER A 335 -25.26 -19.14 7.19
N LYS A 336 -25.04 -18.43 8.31
CA LYS A 336 -26.08 -17.63 8.98
C LYS A 336 -26.71 -16.53 8.09
N TYR A 337 -26.10 -16.25 6.93
CA TYR A 337 -26.55 -15.23 5.99
C TYR A 337 -27.37 -15.77 4.82
N LYS A 338 -27.35 -17.10 4.57
CA LYS A 338 -27.90 -17.70 3.34
C LYS A 338 -29.36 -17.36 3.10
N SER A 339 -30.16 -17.36 4.16
CA SER A 339 -31.60 -17.13 4.14
C SER A 339 -32.02 -15.73 4.62
N THR A 340 -31.06 -14.83 4.86
CA THR A 340 -31.34 -13.47 5.35
C THR A 340 -31.17 -12.44 4.24
N PHE A 341 -32.12 -11.51 4.13
CA PHE A 341 -32.01 -10.37 3.19
C PHE A 341 -31.40 -9.11 3.81
N ASN A 342 -31.15 -9.14 5.13
CA ASN A 342 -30.75 -7.96 5.88
C ASN A 342 -29.23 -7.78 6.00
N SER A 343 -28.43 -8.71 5.48
CA SER A 343 -26.96 -8.66 5.54
C SER A 343 -26.33 -9.49 4.44
N LEU A 344 -25.12 -9.10 4.00
CA LEU A 344 -24.30 -9.86 3.05
C LEU A 344 -25.05 -10.30 1.77
N SER A 345 -25.49 -9.35 0.95
CA SER A 345 -26.14 -9.66 -0.33
C SER A 345 -25.25 -10.50 -1.26
N PHE A 346 -25.86 -11.50 -1.89
CA PHE A 346 -25.23 -12.39 -2.87
C PHE A 346 -25.47 -11.96 -4.32
N VAL A 347 -26.10 -10.81 -4.52
CA VAL A 347 -26.31 -10.23 -5.85
C VAL A 347 -24.94 -9.97 -6.49
N PRO A 348 -24.77 -10.26 -7.79
CA PRO A 348 -23.52 -10.01 -8.50
C PRO A 348 -23.06 -8.56 -8.38
N ARG A 349 -21.75 -8.37 -8.27
CA ARG A 349 -21.10 -7.05 -8.09
C ARG A 349 -20.45 -6.53 -9.38
N ASN A 350 -20.50 -7.31 -10.45
CA ASN A 350 -20.02 -6.86 -11.75
C ASN A 350 -20.93 -5.75 -12.28
N LEU A 351 -20.32 -4.71 -12.84
CA LEU A 351 -21.03 -3.71 -13.62
C LEU A 351 -21.46 -4.39 -14.94
N THR A 352 -22.63 -5.02 -14.95
CA THR A 352 -23.28 -5.39 -16.20
C THR A 352 -23.86 -4.11 -16.80
N ALA A 353 -23.41 -3.75 -18.00
CA ALA A 353 -24.04 -2.72 -18.80
C ALA A 353 -25.48 -3.10 -19.18
#